data_AF-A0A7J8PU83-F1
#
_entry.id   AF-A0A7J8PU83-F1
#
_cell.length_a   1.000
_cell.length_b   1.000
_cell.length_c   1.000
_cell.angle_alpha   90.00
_cell.angle_beta   90.00
_cell.angle_gamma   90.00
#
_symmetry.space_group_name_H-M   'P 1'
#
loop_
_entity.id
_entity.type
_entity.pdbx_description
1 polymer ?
#
loop_
_entity_poly.entity_id
_entity_poly.type
_entity_poly.pdbx_seq_one_letter_code
_entity_poly.pdbx_strand_id
1 'polypeptide(L)'
;MSRKLDSPVQTQMAVAVFNSPLGGEYPRNNAMEEKQPTRRRRVFVQTETGCVLGMELDRSDNAHTVKRRLQVALNFPTEQSSLTFGDVELKNDLSAVRNDSPLLLTRNYLHRSSSTPCLSPTGRDLQQRDRSGPIEILGHSDSFNVLKILVKDVVKAIKMGVDPLPVHSGLGGAYYFRNPRGESVAIVKPTDEEPFAPNNPKGFVGKALGQPGLKLSVRVGETGFREVVAYLLDYGHFANVPPTALVKITHSVFNVNDGVNAHKPLKKNLVSKIASFQQFIPHDFDASDHGTSSFPVSAVHRIGILDIRIFNTDRHAGNLLVRKLDGIGRFGQVELIPIDHGLCLPETLEDPYF
;
A
#
# COMPACT_ATOMS: atom_id res chain seq x y z
N MET A 1 16.97 -37.69 -33.54
CA MET A 1 16.50 -37.94 -32.15
C MET A 1 16.41 -36.61 -31.43
N SER A 2 15.21 -36.06 -31.28
CA SER A 2 14.97 -34.79 -30.58
C SER A 2 14.27 -35.09 -29.26
N ARG A 3 14.85 -34.62 -28.15
CA ARG A 3 14.31 -34.79 -26.80
C ARG A 3 13.20 -33.76 -26.59
N LYS A 4 11.97 -34.24 -26.38
CA LYS A 4 10.86 -33.41 -25.87
C LYS A 4 11.11 -33.14 -24.38
N LEU A 5 11.12 -31.87 -24.00
CA LEU A 5 11.01 -31.42 -22.61
C LEU A 5 9.58 -30.89 -22.44
N ASP A 6 8.76 -31.62 -21.69
CA ASP A 6 7.41 -31.21 -21.32
C ASP A 6 7.49 -30.11 -20.26
N SER A 7 6.78 -29.00 -20.50
CA SER A 7 6.59 -27.90 -19.57
C SER A 7 5.56 -28.29 -18.49
N PRO A 8 5.81 -28.04 -17.19
CA PRO A 8 4.93 -28.51 -16.10
C PRO A 8 3.74 -27.57 -15.79
N VAL A 9 3.54 -26.48 -16.53
CA VAL A 9 2.46 -25.52 -16.24
C VAL A 9 1.26 -25.81 -17.13
N GLN A 10 0.35 -26.63 -16.62
CA GLN A 10 -0.97 -26.85 -17.22
C GLN A 10 -1.95 -25.80 -16.67
N THR A 11 -2.16 -24.73 -17.41
CA THR A 11 -3.10 -23.66 -17.05
C THR A 11 -4.53 -24.20 -17.09
N GLN A 12 -5.18 -24.38 -15.94
CA GLN A 12 -6.60 -24.68 -15.87
C GLN A 12 -7.41 -23.38 -15.75
N MET A 13 -8.32 -23.19 -16.70
CA MET A 13 -9.27 -22.08 -16.80
C MET A 13 -10.24 -22.06 -15.62
N ALA A 14 -10.75 -20.87 -15.29
CA ALA A 14 -11.78 -20.68 -14.26
C ALA A 14 -13.01 -21.56 -14.51
N VAL A 15 -13.36 -22.39 -13.52
CA VAL A 15 -14.54 -23.24 -13.56
C VAL A 15 -15.78 -22.39 -13.29
N ALA A 16 -16.72 -22.40 -14.23
CA ALA A 16 -18.00 -21.73 -14.11
C ALA A 16 -18.83 -22.29 -12.94
N VAL A 17 -19.62 -21.41 -12.33
CA VAL A 17 -20.57 -21.70 -11.25
C VAL A 17 -21.51 -22.84 -11.65
N PHE A 18 -21.49 -23.93 -10.90
CA PHE A 18 -22.46 -25.02 -11.04
C PHE A 18 -23.86 -24.54 -10.61
N ASN A 19 -24.73 -24.31 -11.59
CA ASN A 19 -26.18 -24.35 -11.37
C ASN A 19 -26.61 -25.82 -11.35
N SER A 20 -27.15 -26.29 -10.22
CA SER A 20 -27.78 -27.62 -10.14
C SER A 20 -29.21 -27.56 -10.70
N PRO A 21 -29.65 -28.53 -11.54
CA PRO A 21 -31.04 -28.66 -12.00
C PRO A 21 -31.83 -29.67 -11.14
N LEU A 22 -33.15 -29.77 -11.39
CA LEU A 22 -34.23 -30.52 -10.72
C LEU A 22 -34.98 -29.63 -9.69
N GLY A 23 -36.23 -29.20 -9.86
CA GLY A 23 -37.36 -29.67 -10.66
C GLY A 23 -38.58 -29.81 -9.73
N GLY A 24 -39.59 -28.95 -9.87
CA GLY A 24 -40.83 -29.03 -9.06
C GLY A 24 -41.72 -27.80 -9.21
N GLU A 25 -42.81 -27.96 -9.96
CA GLU A 25 -43.83 -26.97 -10.32
C GLU A 25 -44.95 -26.86 -9.24
N TYR A 26 -45.43 -25.63 -8.99
CA TYR A 26 -46.70 -25.16 -8.36
C TYR A 26 -46.99 -25.39 -6.85
N PRO A 27 -47.91 -24.63 -6.18
CA PRO A 27 -48.50 -23.30 -6.46
C PRO A 27 -48.42 -22.29 -5.27
N ARG A 28 -48.85 -21.06 -5.55
CA ARG A 28 -49.17 -19.94 -4.65
C ARG A 28 -50.15 -20.36 -3.53
N ASN A 29 -49.78 -20.16 -2.27
CA ASN A 29 -50.74 -19.98 -1.16
C ASN A 29 -50.13 -19.15 -0.02
N ASN A 30 -50.91 -18.18 0.45
CA ASN A 30 -50.64 -17.35 1.61
C ASN A 30 -50.78 -18.17 2.90
N ALA A 31 -49.74 -18.20 3.71
CA ALA A 31 -49.85 -18.38 5.17
C ALA A 31 -48.59 -17.81 5.82
N MET A 32 -48.79 -16.85 6.73
CA MET A 32 -47.76 -16.34 7.63
C MET A 32 -47.29 -17.48 8.54
N GLU A 33 -46.02 -17.86 8.42
CA GLU A 33 -45.23 -18.42 9.52
C GLU A 33 -43.85 -17.76 9.50
N GLU A 34 -43.55 -17.01 10.56
CA GLU A 34 -42.24 -16.43 10.80
C GLU A 34 -41.17 -17.54 10.93
N LYS A 35 -40.36 -17.72 9.88
CA LYS A 35 -39.06 -18.40 9.99
C LYS A 35 -37.96 -17.40 9.65
N GLN A 36 -37.08 -17.16 10.63
CA GLN A 36 -35.92 -16.29 10.49
C GLN A 36 -35.10 -16.66 9.25
N PRO A 37 -34.61 -15.67 8.46
CA PRO A 37 -33.76 -15.97 7.32
C PRO A 37 -32.45 -16.58 7.81
N THR A 38 -32.13 -17.76 7.29
CA THR A 38 -30.81 -18.40 7.48
C THR A 38 -29.76 -17.46 6.90
N ARG A 39 -29.06 -16.73 7.78
CA ARG A 39 -28.04 -15.74 7.41
C ARG A 39 -26.80 -16.46 6.87
N ARG A 40 -26.85 -16.87 5.60
CA ARG A 40 -25.71 -17.37 4.81
C ARG A 40 -24.68 -16.25 4.66
N ARG A 41 -23.40 -16.63 4.68
CA ARG A 41 -22.28 -15.70 4.51
C ARG A 41 -21.43 -16.18 3.34
N ARG A 42 -21.23 -15.33 2.35
CA ARG A 42 -20.26 -15.54 1.28
C ARG A 42 -18.86 -15.27 1.80
N VAL A 43 -17.90 -16.10 1.45
CA VAL A 43 -16.46 -15.90 1.73
C VAL A 43 -15.65 -16.19 0.48
N PHE A 44 -14.44 -15.64 0.40
CA PHE A 44 -13.51 -15.91 -0.70
C PHE A 44 -12.26 -16.54 -0.13
N VAL A 45 -11.98 -17.80 -0.48
CA VAL A 45 -10.82 -18.52 0.02
C VAL A 45 -9.72 -18.51 -1.03
N GLN A 46 -8.61 -17.87 -0.73
CA GLN A 46 -7.42 -17.85 -1.57
C GLN A 46 -6.44 -18.94 -1.12
N THR A 47 -5.87 -19.69 -2.06
CA THR A 47 -4.76 -20.61 -1.81
C THR A 47 -3.42 -19.88 -1.90
N GLU A 48 -2.36 -20.44 -1.33
CA GLU A 48 -1.00 -19.93 -1.50
C GLU A 48 -0.53 -19.84 -2.96
N THR A 49 -1.13 -20.63 -3.87
CA THR A 49 -0.87 -20.59 -5.31
C THR A 49 -1.63 -19.47 -6.04
N GLY A 50 -2.39 -18.64 -5.31
CA GLY A 50 -3.15 -17.53 -5.86
C GLY A 50 -4.55 -17.89 -6.37
N CYS A 51 -5.01 -19.14 -6.23
CA CYS A 51 -6.35 -19.53 -6.66
C CYS A 51 -7.39 -19.02 -5.66
N VAL A 52 -8.46 -18.37 -6.14
CA VAL A 52 -9.53 -17.85 -5.29
C VAL A 52 -10.83 -18.60 -5.56
N LEU A 53 -11.47 -19.11 -4.51
CA LEU A 53 -12.76 -19.79 -4.57
C LEU A 53 -13.81 -19.06 -3.72
N GLY A 54 -14.89 -18.61 -4.35
CA GLY A 54 -16.06 -18.08 -3.65
C GLY A 54 -16.92 -19.20 -3.05
N MET A 55 -17.33 -19.08 -1.79
CA MET A 55 -18.06 -20.10 -1.07
C MET A 55 -19.18 -19.49 -0.22
N GLU A 56 -20.36 -20.10 -0.24
CA GLU A 56 -21.47 -19.78 0.67
C GLU A 56 -21.39 -20.66 1.92
N LEU A 57 -21.32 -20.05 3.10
CA LEU A 57 -21.22 -20.70 4.40
C LEU A 57 -22.50 -20.53 5.21
N ASP A 58 -22.98 -21.65 5.76
CA ASP A 58 -24.06 -21.69 6.74
C ASP A 58 -23.51 -21.53 8.17
N ARG A 59 -24.38 -21.28 9.16
CA ARG A 59 -23.96 -21.14 10.57
C ARG A 59 -23.30 -22.40 11.16
N SER A 60 -23.57 -23.57 10.58
CA SER A 60 -23.00 -24.85 10.98
C SER A 60 -21.64 -25.15 10.33
N ASP A 61 -21.22 -24.36 9.34
CA ASP A 61 -19.95 -24.57 8.66
C ASP A 61 -18.78 -24.13 9.56
N ASN A 62 -17.70 -24.92 9.51
CA ASN A 62 -16.48 -24.70 10.28
C ASN A 62 -15.25 -24.69 9.34
N ALA A 63 -14.08 -24.39 9.89
CA ALA A 63 -12.85 -24.34 9.12
C ALA A 63 -12.53 -25.64 8.36
N HIS A 64 -12.88 -26.81 8.93
CA HIS A 64 -12.72 -28.10 8.24
C HIS A 64 -13.64 -28.24 7.04
N THR A 65 -14.89 -27.76 7.13
CA THR A 65 -15.81 -27.75 5.99
C THR A 65 -15.27 -26.89 4.85
N VAL A 66 -14.70 -25.72 5.18
CA VAL A 66 -14.07 -24.83 4.20
C VAL A 66 -12.91 -25.53 3.50
N LYS A 67 -11.97 -26.11 4.26
CA LYS A 67 -10.84 -26.87 3.72
C LYS A 67 -11.31 -28.02 2.82
N ARG A 68 -12.28 -28.82 3.29
CA ARG A 68 -12.80 -29.96 2.53
C ARG A 68 -13.42 -29.56 1.21
N ARG A 69 -14.26 -28.52 1.19
CA ARG A 69 -14.87 -28.02 -0.04
C ARG A 69 -13.81 -27.48 -1.01
N LEU A 70 -12.76 -26.84 -0.51
CA LEU A 70 -11.64 -26.37 -1.34
C LEU A 70 -10.80 -27.53 -1.89
N GLN A 71 -10.57 -28.59 -1.12
CA GLN A 71 -9.94 -29.82 -1.58
C GLN A 71 -10.72 -30.47 -2.73
N VAL A 72 -12.05 -30.54 -2.60
CA VAL A 72 -12.92 -31.11 -3.64
C VAL A 72 -12.95 -30.23 -4.89
N ALA A 73 -12.99 -28.90 -4.72
CA ALA A 73 -13.14 -27.98 -5.85
C ALA A 73 -11.84 -27.74 -6.63
N LEU A 74 -10.69 -27.70 -5.95
CA LEU A 74 -9.41 -27.32 -6.56
C LEU A 74 -8.35 -28.44 -6.53
N ASN A 75 -8.73 -29.63 -6.06
CA ASN A 75 -7.82 -30.77 -5.85
C ASN A 75 -6.58 -30.39 -5.01
N PHE A 76 -6.73 -29.40 -4.12
CA PHE A 76 -5.64 -28.82 -3.35
C PHE A 76 -5.39 -29.66 -2.09
N PRO A 77 -4.14 -30.07 -1.78
CA PRO A 77 -3.85 -30.84 -0.58
C PRO A 77 -4.07 -29.99 0.66
N THR A 78 -5.00 -30.42 1.51
CA THR A 78 -5.36 -29.71 2.75
C THR A 78 -4.67 -30.28 3.99
N GLU A 79 -3.97 -31.40 3.84
CA GLU A 79 -3.15 -31.98 4.90
C GLU A 79 -2.06 -30.98 5.29
N GLN A 80 -1.97 -30.66 6.59
CA GLN A 80 -1.03 -29.68 7.14
C GLN A 80 -1.19 -28.25 6.57
N SER A 81 -2.43 -27.85 6.27
CA SER A 81 -2.76 -26.45 5.95
C SER A 81 -3.49 -25.75 7.10
N SER A 82 -3.29 -24.44 7.23
CA SER A 82 -3.99 -23.55 8.16
C SER A 82 -4.90 -22.60 7.38
N LEU A 83 -6.12 -22.39 7.89
CA LEU A 83 -7.06 -21.42 7.34
C LEU A 83 -6.98 -20.16 8.20
N THR A 84 -6.65 -19.03 7.61
CA THR A 84 -6.45 -17.77 8.34
C THR A 84 -7.41 -16.70 7.87
N PHE A 85 -7.80 -15.83 8.79
CA PHE A 85 -8.51 -14.59 8.52
C PHE A 85 -7.71 -13.44 9.13
N GLY A 86 -7.08 -12.64 8.29
CA GLY A 86 -5.99 -11.76 8.74
C GLY A 86 -4.88 -12.57 9.40
N ASP A 87 -4.55 -12.24 10.64
CA ASP A 87 -3.52 -12.92 11.44
C ASP A 87 -4.06 -14.05 12.33
N VAL A 88 -5.38 -14.28 12.30
CA VAL A 88 -6.03 -15.28 13.17
C VAL A 88 -6.15 -16.59 12.42
N GLU A 89 -5.52 -17.65 12.96
CA GLU A 89 -5.76 -19.01 12.52
C GLU A 89 -7.15 -19.49 12.98
N LEU A 90 -8.01 -19.79 12.02
CA LEU A 90 -9.35 -20.32 12.24
C LEU A 90 -9.27 -21.83 12.39
N LYS A 91 -9.22 -22.29 13.64
CA LYS A 91 -9.14 -23.73 13.95
C LYS A 91 -10.46 -24.45 13.68
N ASN A 92 -11.55 -23.92 14.22
CA ASN A 92 -12.90 -24.49 14.11
C ASN A 92 -13.97 -23.41 13.99
N ASP A 93 -13.85 -22.34 14.78
CA ASP A 93 -14.83 -21.28 14.83
C ASP A 93 -14.66 -20.29 13.66
N LEU A 94 -15.77 -20.00 12.97
CA LEU A 94 -15.87 -18.99 11.92
C LEU A 94 -16.69 -17.77 12.37
N SER A 95 -16.98 -17.62 13.67
CA SER A 95 -17.76 -16.52 14.23
C SER A 95 -17.19 -15.15 13.88
N ALA A 96 -15.86 -15.03 13.84
CA ALA A 96 -15.11 -13.84 13.47
C ALA A 96 -15.23 -13.46 11.98
N VAL A 97 -15.64 -14.40 11.12
CA VAL A 97 -15.70 -14.23 9.66
C VAL A 97 -17.02 -13.58 9.25
N ARG A 98 -16.95 -12.40 8.64
CA ARG A 98 -18.12 -11.64 8.15
C ARG A 98 -18.46 -12.01 6.69
N ASN A 99 -19.60 -11.53 6.19
CA ASN A 99 -19.91 -11.66 4.77
C ASN A 99 -18.82 -10.98 3.92
N ASP A 100 -18.50 -11.59 2.78
CA ASP A 100 -17.46 -11.17 1.83
C ASP A 100 -16.04 -11.15 2.38
N SER A 101 -15.77 -11.91 3.45
CA SER A 101 -14.43 -11.97 4.04
C SER A 101 -13.46 -12.77 3.17
N PRO A 102 -12.23 -12.25 2.95
CA PRO A 102 -11.16 -13.03 2.36
C PRO A 102 -10.55 -13.95 3.42
N LEU A 103 -10.51 -15.24 3.13
CA LEU A 103 -9.83 -16.26 3.92
C LEU A 103 -8.62 -16.75 3.13
N LEU A 104 -7.54 -17.10 3.83
CA LEU A 104 -6.34 -17.61 3.19
C LEU A 104 -6.07 -19.03 3.67
N LEU A 105 -5.76 -19.94 2.76
CA LEU A 105 -5.31 -21.28 3.06
C LEU A 105 -3.81 -21.39 2.77
N THR A 106 -3.00 -21.61 3.81
CA THR A 106 -1.53 -21.71 3.71
C THR A 106 -1.03 -23.05 4.23
N ARG A 107 0.07 -23.58 3.68
CA ARG A 107 0.73 -24.77 4.23
C ARG A 107 1.57 -24.42 5.46
N ASN A 108 1.53 -25.28 6.48
CA ASN A 108 2.20 -25.09 7.78
C ASN A 108 3.74 -25.09 7.71
N TYR A 109 4.35 -25.36 6.55
CA TYR A 109 5.81 -25.32 6.36
C TYR A 109 6.35 -23.96 5.89
N LEU A 110 5.47 -23.04 5.51
CA LEU A 110 5.83 -21.68 5.14
C LEU A 110 5.48 -20.76 6.31
N HIS A 111 6.47 -20.50 7.16
CA HIS A 111 6.39 -19.39 8.10
C HIS A 111 6.42 -18.08 7.31
N ARG A 112 5.25 -17.54 6.95
CA ARG A 112 5.15 -16.12 6.66
C ARG A 112 5.50 -15.40 7.95
N SER A 113 6.46 -14.48 7.92
CA SER A 113 6.67 -13.57 9.04
C SER A 113 5.33 -12.91 9.35
N SER A 114 4.77 -13.18 10.53
CA SER A 114 3.62 -12.47 11.08
C SER A 114 4.06 -11.03 11.32
N SER A 115 4.06 -10.23 10.26
CA SER A 115 4.11 -8.79 10.39
C SER A 115 2.75 -8.42 10.95
N THR A 116 2.73 -7.97 12.20
CA THR A 116 1.55 -7.30 12.76
C THR A 116 1.05 -6.31 11.70
N PRO A 117 -0.25 -6.14 11.46
CA PRO A 117 -0.72 -5.08 10.58
C PRO A 117 -0.20 -3.80 11.22
N CYS A 118 0.82 -3.21 10.60
CA CYS A 118 1.46 -2.04 11.16
C CYS A 118 0.44 -0.91 11.03
N LEU A 119 -0.36 -0.73 12.09
CA LEU A 119 -1.18 0.44 12.32
C LEU A 119 -2.28 0.65 11.27
N SER A 120 -3.21 -0.30 11.13
CA SER A 120 -4.57 0.06 10.68
C SER A 120 -5.18 0.93 11.78
N PRO A 121 -5.52 2.22 11.54
CA PRO A 121 -6.19 3.01 12.56
C PRO A 121 -7.58 2.43 12.78
N THR A 122 -7.76 1.65 13.85
CA THR A 122 -9.09 1.40 14.39
C THR A 122 -9.66 2.76 14.78
N GLY A 123 -10.72 3.20 14.11
CA GLY A 123 -11.28 4.57 14.21
C GLY A 123 -11.81 5.02 15.58
N ARG A 124 -11.33 4.45 16.69
CA ARG A 124 -11.71 4.79 18.07
C ARG A 124 -10.64 5.56 18.86
N ASP A 125 -9.43 5.77 18.35
CA ASP A 125 -8.36 6.47 19.08
C ASP A 125 -8.32 8.00 18.88
N LEU A 126 -9.35 8.59 18.26
CA LEU A 126 -9.38 10.01 17.88
C LEU A 126 -9.56 11.01 19.05
N GLN A 127 -9.47 10.62 20.32
CA GLN A 127 -9.76 11.52 21.45
C GLN A 127 -8.72 11.58 22.58
N GLN A 128 -7.53 10.99 22.45
CA GLN A 128 -6.41 11.42 23.29
C GLN A 128 -5.77 12.65 22.67
N ARG A 129 -5.77 13.78 23.39
CA ARG A 129 -5.00 14.97 23.01
C ARG A 129 -3.55 14.55 22.87
N ASP A 130 -3.12 14.48 21.62
CA ASP A 130 -1.77 14.16 21.22
C ASP A 130 -0.79 15.13 21.89
N ARG A 131 0.14 14.59 22.70
CA ARG A 131 1.20 15.38 23.35
C ARG A 131 2.49 15.38 22.54
N SER A 132 2.52 14.74 21.37
CA SER A 132 3.70 14.71 20.51
C SER A 132 4.03 16.11 19.98
N GLY A 133 5.30 16.32 19.64
CA GLY A 133 5.70 17.52 18.91
C GLY A 133 5.00 17.59 17.54
N PRO A 134 5.10 18.74 16.83
CA PRO A 134 4.46 18.94 15.53
C PRO A 134 4.91 17.93 14.46
N ILE A 135 6.11 17.36 14.61
CA ILE A 135 6.62 16.25 13.79
C ILE A 135 7.38 15.30 14.71
N GLU A 136 7.04 14.02 14.66
CA GLU A 136 7.70 12.93 15.36
C GLU A 136 8.11 11.85 14.35
N ILE A 137 9.40 11.49 14.32
CA ILE A 137 9.87 10.38 13.47
C ILE A 137 9.48 9.07 14.14
N LEU A 138 8.83 8.20 13.38
CA LEU A 138 8.41 6.88 13.83
C LEU A 138 9.50 5.85 13.52
N GLY A 139 9.91 5.12 14.54
CA GLY A 139 11.02 4.16 14.49
C GLY A 139 12.37 4.77 14.88
N HIS A 140 13.32 3.90 15.19
CA HIS A 140 14.67 4.29 15.62
C HIS A 140 15.70 3.66 14.68
N SER A 141 16.48 4.51 14.01
CA SER A 141 17.61 4.11 13.17
C SER A 141 18.65 5.23 13.13
N ASP A 142 19.93 4.87 13.10
CA ASP A 142 21.03 5.82 12.91
C ASP A 142 20.98 6.49 11.54
N SER A 143 20.42 5.80 10.54
CA SER A 143 20.18 6.33 9.19
C SER A 143 19.23 7.53 9.16
N PHE A 144 18.54 7.84 10.26
CA PHE A 144 17.61 8.97 10.37
C PHE A 144 18.25 10.24 10.96
N ASN A 145 19.56 10.26 11.24
CA ASN A 145 20.21 11.45 11.83
C ASN A 145 20.10 12.70 10.94
N VAL A 146 20.24 12.56 9.61
CA VAL A 146 20.02 13.65 8.65
C VAL A 146 18.57 14.15 8.72
N LEU A 147 17.60 13.23 8.81
CA LEU A 147 16.17 13.56 8.93
C LEU A 147 15.84 14.26 10.24
N LYS A 148 16.47 13.90 11.37
CA LYS A 148 16.27 14.61 12.65
C LYS A 148 16.66 16.09 12.53
N ILE A 149 17.69 16.41 11.76
CA ILE A 149 18.12 17.80 11.50
C ILE A 149 17.08 18.51 10.62
N LEU A 150 16.68 17.89 9.51
CA LEU A 150 15.66 18.42 8.60
C LEU A 150 14.32 18.67 9.31
N VAL A 151 13.89 17.73 10.15
CA VAL A 151 12.67 17.87 10.96
C VAL A 151 12.77 19.06 11.91
N LYS A 152 13.92 19.28 12.57
CA LYS A 152 14.11 20.46 13.43
C LYS A 152 13.98 21.77 12.64
N ASP A 153 14.55 21.83 11.44
CA ASP A 153 14.47 23.01 10.58
C ASP A 153 13.04 23.28 10.11
N VAL A 154 12.33 22.23 9.68
CA VAL A 154 10.92 22.32 9.29
C VAL A 154 10.03 22.75 10.46
N VAL A 155 10.22 22.18 11.65
CA VAL A 155 9.48 22.58 12.86
C VAL A 155 9.75 24.03 13.21
N LYS A 156 10.99 24.51 13.05
CA LYS A 156 11.34 25.92 13.24
C LYS A 156 10.63 26.80 12.21
N ALA A 157 10.59 26.40 10.94
CA ALA A 157 9.93 27.14 9.87
C ALA A 157 8.42 27.29 10.13
N ILE A 158 7.74 26.19 10.50
CA ILE A 158 6.31 26.20 10.85
C ILE A 158 6.04 27.15 12.03
N LYS A 159 6.88 27.13 13.07
CA LYS A 159 6.76 28.07 14.21
C LYS A 159 6.96 29.54 13.81
N MET A 160 7.69 29.79 12.72
CA MET A 160 7.88 31.13 12.14
C MET A 160 6.77 31.51 11.14
N GLY A 161 5.74 30.69 10.96
CA GLY A 161 4.64 30.94 10.03
C GLY A 161 4.94 30.58 8.57
N VAL A 162 6.02 29.81 8.31
CA VAL A 162 6.29 29.28 6.98
C VAL A 162 5.46 28.01 6.77
N ASP A 163 4.27 28.18 6.18
CA ASP A 163 3.37 27.07 5.90
C ASP A 163 3.91 26.14 4.78
N PRO A 164 3.64 24.82 4.85
CA PRO A 164 3.90 23.89 3.75
C PRO A 164 3.07 24.20 2.51
N LEU A 165 3.58 23.83 1.33
CA LEU A 165 2.91 24.06 0.05
C LEU A 165 2.32 22.74 -0.50
N PRO A 166 1.03 22.66 -0.83
CA PRO A 166 0.46 21.48 -1.46
C PRO A 166 1.01 21.30 -2.89
N VAL A 167 1.25 20.05 -3.27
CA VAL A 167 1.62 19.65 -4.63
C VAL A 167 0.35 19.49 -5.46
N HIS A 168 0.30 20.15 -6.61
CA HIS A 168 -0.88 20.13 -7.47
C HIS A 168 -0.92 18.92 -8.42
N SER A 169 0.24 18.43 -8.87
CA SER A 169 0.38 17.22 -9.68
C SER A 169 0.15 15.93 -8.86
N GLY A 170 0.02 14.81 -9.57
CA GLY A 170 -0.16 13.48 -8.97
C GLY A 170 -1.61 13.17 -8.56
N LEU A 171 -1.82 11.94 -8.11
CA LEU A 171 -3.15 11.39 -7.77
C LEU A 171 -3.48 11.47 -6.26
N GLY A 172 -2.49 11.76 -5.40
CA GLY A 172 -2.63 11.79 -3.95
C GLY A 172 -2.30 13.15 -3.33
N GLY A 173 -2.39 13.21 -2.00
CA GLY A 173 -1.89 14.34 -1.21
C GLY A 173 -0.37 14.29 -1.07
N ALA A 174 0.30 15.36 -1.47
CA ALA A 174 1.73 15.57 -1.26
C ALA A 174 1.98 17.04 -0.94
N TYR A 175 2.99 17.31 -0.11
CA TYR A 175 3.24 18.64 0.44
C TYR A 175 4.74 18.94 0.53
N TYR A 176 5.16 20.08 0.00
CA TYR A 176 6.52 20.61 0.21
C TYR A 176 6.61 21.29 1.56
N PHE A 177 7.45 20.75 2.44
CA PHE A 177 7.83 21.38 3.70
C PHE A 177 9.11 22.18 3.51
N ARG A 178 9.13 23.36 4.11
CA ARG A 178 10.15 24.38 3.86
C ARG A 178 10.99 24.67 5.10
N ASN A 179 12.21 25.14 4.89
CA ASN A 179 13.06 25.63 5.97
C ASN A 179 12.71 27.10 6.31
N PRO A 180 13.35 27.71 7.33
CA PRO A 180 13.09 29.11 7.70
C PRO A 180 13.43 30.14 6.61
N ARG A 181 14.19 29.77 5.58
CA ARG A 181 14.47 30.62 4.40
C ARG A 181 13.39 30.52 3.33
N GLY A 182 12.41 29.63 3.50
CA GLY A 182 11.35 29.39 2.52
C GLY A 182 11.74 28.42 1.40
N GLU A 183 12.88 27.74 1.50
CA GLU A 183 13.31 26.73 0.53
C GLU A 183 12.68 25.38 0.86
N SER A 184 12.21 24.64 -0.15
CA SER A 184 11.71 23.27 0.02
C SER A 184 12.83 22.34 0.46
N VAL A 185 12.62 21.62 1.55
CA VAL A 185 13.62 20.69 2.13
C VAL A 185 13.08 19.29 2.33
N ALA A 186 11.76 19.10 2.29
CA ALA A 186 11.13 17.80 2.36
C ALA A 186 9.84 17.73 1.53
N ILE A 187 9.53 16.54 1.04
CA ILE A 187 8.22 16.17 0.48
C ILE A 187 7.57 15.23 1.49
N VAL A 188 6.33 15.53 1.87
CA VAL A 188 5.55 14.75 2.81
C VAL A 188 4.30 14.23 2.12
N LYS A 189 4.10 12.91 2.13
CA LYS A 189 2.92 12.24 1.55
C LYS A 189 2.15 11.52 2.66
N PRO A 190 1.00 12.05 3.13
CA PRO A 190 0.18 11.40 4.14
C PRO A 190 -0.45 10.10 3.63
N THR A 191 -0.43 9.05 4.43
CA THR A 191 -0.89 7.71 4.02
C THR A 191 -2.40 7.64 3.81
N ASP A 192 -3.18 8.48 4.48
CA ASP A 192 -4.64 8.53 4.31
C ASP A 192 -5.10 9.47 3.18
N GLU A 193 -4.16 10.09 2.46
CA GLU A 193 -4.42 11.00 1.33
C GLU A 193 -3.94 10.45 -0.03
N GLU A 194 -3.39 9.24 -0.06
CA GLU A 194 -2.97 8.60 -1.31
C GLU A 194 -4.17 8.26 -2.22
N PRO A 195 -3.95 7.82 -3.47
CA PRO A 195 -5.05 7.45 -4.37
C PRO A 195 -5.97 6.40 -3.73
N PHE A 196 -7.28 6.65 -3.81
CA PHE A 196 -8.37 5.87 -3.20
C PHE A 196 -8.49 5.97 -1.67
N ALA A 197 -7.57 6.63 -0.98
CA ALA A 197 -7.63 6.77 0.47
C ALA A 197 -8.76 7.72 0.92
N PRO A 198 -9.28 7.56 2.17
CA PRO A 198 -10.46 8.29 2.63
C PRO A 198 -10.33 9.82 2.58
N ASN A 199 -9.13 10.34 2.80
CA ASN A 199 -8.87 11.78 2.86
C ASN A 199 -8.14 12.31 1.60
N ASN A 200 -8.19 11.59 0.48
CA ASN A 200 -7.57 12.04 -0.76
C ASN A 200 -8.10 13.44 -1.19
N PRO A 201 -7.23 14.46 -1.35
CA PRO A 201 -7.63 15.83 -1.68
C PRO A 201 -7.97 16.05 -3.16
N LYS A 202 -7.70 15.06 -4.02
CA LYS A 202 -7.93 15.13 -5.48
C LYS A 202 -9.27 14.53 -5.89
N GLY A 203 -10.07 14.05 -4.94
CA GLY A 203 -11.37 13.43 -5.19
C GLY A 203 -11.30 11.96 -5.62
N PHE A 204 -10.11 11.37 -5.72
CA PHE A 204 -9.93 9.93 -5.90
C PHE A 204 -10.14 9.22 -4.57
N VAL A 205 -11.33 9.32 -4.00
CA VAL A 205 -11.74 8.64 -2.76
C VAL A 205 -12.53 7.38 -3.11
N GLY A 206 -12.68 6.45 -2.16
CA GLY A 206 -13.63 5.35 -2.32
C GLY A 206 -13.24 4.02 -1.70
N LYS A 207 -12.04 3.92 -1.11
CA LYS A 207 -11.56 2.70 -0.47
C LYS A 207 -11.16 2.96 0.99
N ALA A 208 -11.32 1.94 1.82
CA ALA A 208 -10.79 1.92 3.17
C ALA A 208 -9.29 1.58 3.14
N LEU A 209 -8.53 2.06 4.13
CA LEU A 209 -7.14 1.65 4.32
C LEU A 209 -7.04 0.11 4.43
N GLY A 210 -6.02 -0.48 3.81
CA GLY A 210 -5.82 -1.93 3.73
C GLY A 210 -6.59 -2.63 2.60
N GLN A 211 -7.48 -1.94 1.87
CA GLN A 211 -8.06 -2.49 0.64
C GLN A 211 -7.06 -2.43 -0.53
N PRO A 212 -7.21 -3.24 -1.59
CA PRO A 212 -6.36 -3.15 -2.78
C PRO A 212 -6.34 -1.73 -3.36
N GLY A 213 -5.16 -1.18 -3.63
CA GLY A 213 -4.96 0.20 -4.04
C GLY A 213 -5.06 0.43 -5.54
N LEU A 214 -4.18 1.31 -6.06
CA LEU A 214 -4.03 1.56 -7.50
C LEU A 214 -3.46 0.33 -8.21
N LYS A 215 -2.43 -0.29 -7.61
CA LYS A 215 -2.04 -1.66 -7.92
C LYS A 215 -2.74 -2.60 -6.95
N LEU A 216 -3.25 -3.72 -7.44
CA LEU A 216 -4.01 -4.65 -6.61
C LEU A 216 -3.14 -5.28 -5.51
N SER A 217 -1.86 -5.44 -5.82
CA SER A 217 -0.80 -5.96 -4.96
C SER A 217 -0.25 -4.96 -3.94
N VAL A 218 -0.69 -3.70 -3.95
CA VAL A 218 -0.30 -2.67 -2.99
C VAL A 218 -1.55 -2.08 -2.36
N ARG A 219 -1.70 -2.19 -1.05
CA ARG A 219 -2.91 -1.75 -0.36
C ARG A 219 -2.93 -0.24 -0.12
N VAL A 220 -4.14 0.31 -0.08
CA VAL A 220 -4.39 1.70 0.27
C VAL A 220 -3.86 1.99 1.68
N GLY A 221 -3.07 3.04 1.82
CA GLY A 221 -2.42 3.49 3.04
C GLY A 221 -1.01 2.97 3.22
N GLU A 222 -0.52 2.12 2.33
CA GLU A 222 0.77 1.46 2.54
C GLU A 222 1.92 1.98 1.66
N THR A 223 1.64 2.89 0.73
CA THR A 223 2.67 3.43 -0.18
C THR A 223 3.77 4.15 0.60
N GLY A 224 3.39 4.93 1.62
CA GLY A 224 4.34 5.65 2.48
C GLY A 224 5.30 4.73 3.25
N PHE A 225 4.89 3.52 3.61
CA PHE A 225 5.77 2.55 4.26
C PHE A 225 6.81 2.00 3.29
N ARG A 226 6.39 1.73 2.04
CA ARG A 226 7.27 1.24 0.96
C ARG A 226 8.35 2.25 0.58
N GLU A 227 8.02 3.54 0.58
CA GLU A 227 8.99 4.62 0.42
C GLU A 227 10.11 4.56 1.49
N VAL A 228 9.74 4.33 2.75
CA VAL A 228 10.70 4.21 3.87
C VAL A 228 11.54 2.94 3.73
N VAL A 229 10.91 1.82 3.35
CA VAL A 229 11.62 0.55 3.14
C VAL A 229 12.62 0.67 1.99
N ALA A 230 12.28 1.34 0.89
CA ALA A 230 13.21 1.57 -0.22
C ALA A 230 14.47 2.31 0.23
N TYR A 231 14.32 3.36 1.05
CA TYR A 231 15.47 4.05 1.65
C TYR A 231 16.29 3.16 2.57
N LEU A 232 15.64 2.38 3.44
CA LEU A 232 16.33 1.49 4.38
C LEU A 232 17.07 0.33 3.68
N LEU A 233 16.56 -0.14 2.53
CA LEU A 233 17.17 -1.21 1.74
C LEU A 233 18.28 -0.71 0.80
N ASP A 234 18.38 0.60 0.59
CA ASP A 234 19.48 1.25 -0.12
C ASP A 234 20.75 1.36 0.76
N TYR A 235 21.35 0.20 1.05
CA TYR A 235 22.50 0.09 1.93
C TYR A 235 23.67 0.95 1.47
N GLY A 236 24.18 1.79 2.37
CA GLY A 236 25.28 2.71 2.08
C GLY A 236 24.93 3.80 1.05
N HIS A 237 23.64 4.07 0.82
CA HIS A 237 23.16 5.04 -0.17
C HIS A 237 23.66 4.73 -1.60
N PHE A 238 23.72 3.45 -1.95
CA PHE A 238 24.29 2.98 -3.21
C PHE A 238 23.47 3.46 -4.43
N ALA A 239 22.15 3.32 -4.41
CA ALA A 239 21.25 3.82 -5.43
C ALA A 239 20.94 5.32 -5.27
N ASN A 240 21.33 5.92 -4.14
CA ASN A 240 21.14 7.33 -3.81
C ASN A 240 19.66 7.69 -3.56
N VAL A 241 18.90 6.78 -2.93
CA VAL A 241 17.53 7.08 -2.49
C VAL A 241 17.58 8.18 -1.42
N PRO A 242 16.83 9.29 -1.59
CA PRO A 242 16.84 10.37 -0.60
C PRO A 242 16.40 9.87 0.79
N PRO A 243 17.00 10.41 1.87
CA PRO A 243 16.58 10.09 3.23
C PRO A 243 15.07 10.15 3.40
N THR A 244 14.48 9.04 3.82
CA THR A 244 13.03 8.88 3.96
C THR A 244 12.70 8.19 5.28
N ALA A 245 11.79 8.74 6.06
CA ALA A 245 11.27 8.12 7.28
C ALA A 245 9.76 8.27 7.38
N LEU A 246 9.15 7.40 8.19
CA LEU A 246 7.75 7.56 8.55
C LEU A 246 7.68 8.59 9.68
N VAL A 247 6.73 9.51 9.60
CA VAL A 247 6.51 10.52 10.63
C VAL A 247 5.05 10.54 11.03
N LYS A 248 4.82 10.89 12.30
CA LYS A 248 3.56 11.47 12.76
C LYS A 248 3.69 12.98 12.68
N ILE A 249 2.82 13.62 11.93
CA ILE A 249 2.92 15.06 11.64
C ILE A 249 1.59 15.76 11.84
N THR A 250 1.61 16.90 12.51
CA THR A 250 0.42 17.71 12.82
C THR A 250 0.49 19.03 12.08
N HIS A 251 -0.43 19.27 11.15
CA HIS A 251 -0.54 20.54 10.45
C HIS A 251 -1.96 20.78 9.95
N SER A 252 -2.35 22.04 9.74
CA SER A 252 -3.67 22.41 9.20
C SER A 252 -3.77 22.37 7.67
N VAL A 253 -2.67 22.01 6.99
CA VAL A 253 -2.61 21.92 5.52
C VAL A 253 -3.16 20.59 5.00
N PHE A 254 -3.21 19.59 5.89
CA PHE A 254 -3.66 18.26 5.55
C PHE A 254 -5.16 18.21 5.33
N ASN A 255 -5.57 17.40 4.35
CA ASN A 255 -6.95 17.29 3.97
C ASN A 255 -7.71 16.34 4.91
N VAL A 256 -8.93 16.70 5.29
CA VAL A 256 -9.86 15.83 6.00
C VAL A 256 -11.20 15.94 5.32
N ASN A 257 -11.68 14.81 4.78
CA ASN A 257 -12.99 14.74 4.15
C ASN A 257 -14.04 14.54 5.26
N ASP A 258 -14.52 15.65 5.82
CA ASP A 258 -15.64 15.62 6.77
C ASP A 258 -16.92 15.22 6.00
N GLY A 259 -17.42 14.01 6.25
CA GLY A 259 -18.67 13.51 5.66
C GLY A 259 -19.80 14.52 5.80
N VAL A 260 -20.25 15.04 4.66
CA VAL A 260 -21.44 15.87 4.40
C VAL A 260 -22.03 16.57 5.63
N ASN A 261 -21.36 17.61 6.12
CA ASN A 261 -21.99 18.64 6.97
C ASN A 261 -21.46 20.01 6.58
N ALA A 262 -22.03 20.53 5.48
CA ALA A 262 -21.62 21.73 4.75
C ALA A 262 -21.82 23.09 5.48
N HIS A 263 -21.86 23.13 6.82
CA HIS A 263 -22.21 24.34 7.56
C HIS A 263 -21.30 24.70 8.75
N LYS A 264 -20.07 24.19 8.80
CA LYS A 264 -19.07 24.75 9.73
C LYS A 264 -18.10 25.66 8.98
N PRO A 265 -17.84 26.89 9.46
CA PRO A 265 -16.79 27.72 8.89
C PRO A 265 -15.46 26.94 8.96
N LEU A 266 -14.65 27.01 7.90
CA LEU A 266 -13.31 26.41 7.81
C LEU A 266 -12.43 26.93 8.97
N LYS A 267 -12.56 26.35 10.15
CA LYS A 267 -11.50 26.40 11.14
C LYS A 267 -10.40 25.50 10.59
N LYS A 268 -9.23 26.08 10.34
CA LYS A 268 -7.97 25.38 10.09
C LYS A 268 -7.65 24.50 11.30
N ASN A 269 -8.34 23.38 11.44
CA ASN A 269 -8.14 22.45 12.53
C ASN A 269 -6.78 21.80 12.32
N LEU A 270 -5.98 21.75 13.38
CA LEU A 270 -4.75 20.97 13.37
C LEU A 270 -5.11 19.49 13.32
N VAL A 271 -4.58 18.78 12.33
CA VAL A 271 -4.84 17.34 12.14
C VAL A 271 -3.49 16.62 12.19
N SER A 272 -3.43 15.55 12.98
CA SER A 272 -2.27 14.64 13.03
C SER A 272 -2.45 13.53 12.01
N LYS A 273 -1.42 13.25 11.23
CA LYS A 273 -1.40 12.20 10.21
C LYS A 273 -0.12 11.38 10.27
N ILE A 274 -0.20 10.16 9.77
CA ILE A 274 0.98 9.35 9.43
C ILE A 274 1.36 9.67 7.99
N ALA A 275 2.64 9.92 7.75
CA ALA A 275 3.13 10.29 6.44
C ALA A 275 4.55 9.76 6.19
N SER A 276 4.87 9.50 4.92
CA SER A 276 6.26 9.44 4.51
C SER A 276 6.83 10.85 4.47
N PHE A 277 8.03 11.03 5.03
CA PHE A 277 8.79 12.28 5.02
C PHE A 277 10.11 11.99 4.29
N GLN A 278 10.22 12.46 3.06
CA GLN A 278 11.39 12.29 2.21
C GLN A 278 12.11 13.63 2.07
N GLN A 279 13.43 13.63 2.14
CA GLN A 279 14.22 14.81 1.85
C GLN A 279 13.97 15.28 0.40
N PHE A 280 13.67 16.57 0.24
CA PHE A 280 13.60 17.19 -1.07
C PHE A 280 15.01 17.39 -1.61
N ILE A 281 15.26 16.91 -2.82
CA ILE A 281 16.52 17.12 -3.53
C ILE A 281 16.31 18.20 -4.60
N PRO A 282 17.00 19.35 -4.52
CA PRO A 282 17.03 20.32 -5.61
C PRO A 282 17.52 19.64 -6.89
N HIS A 283 16.77 19.81 -7.96
CA HIS A 283 17.00 19.19 -9.27
C HIS A 283 16.54 20.16 -10.37
N ASP A 284 16.99 19.92 -11.59
CA ASP A 284 16.69 20.78 -12.73
C ASP A 284 15.45 20.32 -13.50
N PHE A 285 15.27 19.00 -13.62
CA PHE A 285 14.18 18.35 -14.34
C PHE A 285 14.09 16.87 -13.97
N ASP A 286 13.04 16.17 -14.40
CA ASP A 286 12.99 14.71 -14.36
C ASP A 286 13.57 14.10 -15.65
N ALA A 287 13.80 12.79 -15.65
CA ALA A 287 14.46 12.11 -16.76
C ALA A 287 13.64 12.09 -18.06
N SER A 288 12.35 12.47 -18.06
CA SER A 288 11.55 12.56 -19.29
C SER A 288 11.97 13.74 -20.17
N ASP A 289 12.51 14.80 -19.56
CA ASP A 289 12.98 16.01 -20.24
C ASP A 289 14.45 15.92 -20.70
N HIS A 290 15.12 14.79 -20.46
CA HIS A 290 16.54 14.61 -20.81
C HIS A 290 16.80 13.27 -21.51
N GLY A 291 17.48 13.32 -22.67
CA GLY A 291 17.90 12.13 -23.40
C GLY A 291 18.79 11.20 -22.58
N THR A 292 18.40 9.93 -22.48
CA THR A 292 19.05 8.89 -21.65
C THR A 292 20.53 8.66 -21.97
N SER A 293 21.01 9.05 -23.15
CA SER A 293 22.41 8.93 -23.58
C SER A 293 23.42 9.69 -22.69
N SER A 294 22.97 10.70 -21.94
CA SER A 294 23.84 11.49 -21.05
C SER A 294 23.92 10.93 -19.62
N PHE A 295 23.14 9.89 -19.31
CA PHE A 295 23.06 9.37 -17.96
C PHE A 295 24.31 8.56 -17.59
N PRO A 296 24.90 8.77 -16.40
CA PRO A 296 26.02 7.96 -15.96
C PRO A 296 25.60 6.49 -15.86
N VAL A 297 26.26 5.62 -16.63
CA VAL A 297 25.99 4.17 -16.65
C VAL A 297 26.02 3.58 -15.24
N SER A 298 26.96 4.02 -14.40
CA SER A 298 27.03 3.60 -13.00
C SER A 298 25.79 3.98 -12.22
N ALA A 299 25.25 5.19 -12.36
CA ALA A 299 24.03 5.60 -11.67
C ALA A 299 22.83 4.77 -12.12
N VAL A 300 22.66 4.56 -13.44
CA VAL A 300 21.61 3.71 -14.00
C VAL A 300 21.68 2.30 -13.43
N HIS A 301 22.87 1.70 -13.39
CA HIS A 301 23.06 0.36 -12.83
C HIS A 301 22.71 0.29 -11.33
N ARG A 302 23.15 1.27 -10.52
CA ARG A 302 22.87 1.27 -9.07
C ARG A 302 21.36 1.35 -8.80
N ILE A 303 20.66 2.20 -9.54
CA ILE A 303 19.20 2.35 -9.45
C ILE A 303 18.50 1.06 -9.91
N GLY A 304 18.87 0.52 -11.07
CA GLY A 304 18.29 -0.73 -11.59
C GLY A 304 18.50 -1.92 -10.67
N ILE A 305 19.68 -2.04 -10.02
CA ILE A 305 19.94 -3.07 -9.02
C ILE A 305 18.97 -2.94 -7.83
N LEU A 306 18.75 -1.72 -7.32
CA LEU A 306 17.79 -1.52 -6.24
C LEU A 306 16.38 -1.88 -6.69
N ASP A 307 15.93 -1.35 -7.83
CA ASP A 307 14.57 -1.58 -8.35
C ASP A 307 14.29 -3.08 -8.58
N ILE A 308 15.27 -3.84 -9.09
CA ILE A 308 15.16 -5.31 -9.21
C ILE A 308 15.02 -5.96 -7.82
N ARG A 309 15.86 -5.56 -6.85
CA ARG A 309 15.86 -6.14 -5.49
C ARG A 309 14.56 -5.90 -4.74
N ILE A 310 13.97 -4.71 -4.89
CA ILE A 310 12.71 -4.35 -4.22
C ILE A 310 11.49 -4.62 -5.10
N PHE A 311 11.69 -5.20 -6.28
CA PHE A 311 10.65 -5.42 -7.28
C PHE A 311 9.79 -4.16 -7.50
N ASN A 312 10.45 -3.05 -7.83
CA ASN A 312 9.77 -1.79 -8.10
C ASN A 312 8.96 -1.92 -9.39
N THR A 313 7.65 -1.76 -9.27
CA THR A 313 6.73 -1.99 -10.40
C THR A 313 6.36 -0.69 -11.12
N ASP A 314 6.87 0.46 -10.68
CA ASP A 314 6.50 1.77 -11.20
C ASP A 314 7.71 2.68 -11.44
N ARG A 315 8.86 2.11 -11.82
CA ARG A 315 10.01 2.93 -12.26
C ARG A 315 9.77 3.44 -13.68
N HIS A 316 9.63 4.75 -13.82
CA HIS A 316 9.60 5.45 -15.10
C HIS A 316 10.44 6.74 -15.06
N ALA A 317 10.57 7.42 -16.21
CA ALA A 317 11.42 8.62 -16.34
C ALA A 317 11.01 9.76 -15.38
N GLY A 318 9.71 9.97 -15.18
CA GLY A 318 9.20 10.93 -14.19
C GLY A 318 9.56 10.62 -12.71
N ASN A 319 10.01 9.40 -12.41
CA ASN A 319 10.43 8.99 -11.06
C ASN A 319 11.95 9.06 -10.88
N LEU A 320 12.66 9.68 -11.83
CA LEU A 320 14.10 9.88 -11.79
C LEU A 320 14.39 11.38 -11.91
N LEU A 321 14.84 11.98 -10.81
CA LEU A 321 15.27 13.38 -10.84
C LEU A 321 16.65 13.47 -11.45
N VAL A 322 16.87 14.53 -12.21
CA VAL A 322 18.16 14.84 -12.83
C VAL A 322 18.65 16.19 -12.31
N ARG A 323 19.86 16.17 -11.75
CA ARG A 323 20.58 17.37 -11.30
C ARG A 323 21.82 17.58 -12.15
N LYS A 324 21.97 18.76 -12.75
CA LYS A 324 23.17 19.17 -13.46
C LYS A 324 24.30 19.44 -12.48
N LEU A 325 25.49 18.95 -12.82
CA LEU A 325 26.69 19.20 -12.04
C LEU A 325 27.48 20.32 -12.71
N ASP A 326 27.07 21.55 -12.46
CA ASP A 326 27.73 22.75 -12.99
C ASP A 326 29.10 22.96 -12.32
N GLY A 327 30.16 22.48 -12.98
CA GLY A 327 31.54 22.70 -12.59
C GLY A 327 32.42 22.92 -13.82
N ILE A 328 33.49 23.70 -13.66
CA ILE A 328 34.48 23.95 -14.73
C ILE A 328 35.00 22.58 -15.21
N GLY A 329 34.70 22.23 -16.46
CA GLY A 329 35.09 20.94 -17.08
C GLY A 329 34.08 19.78 -16.93
N ARG A 330 32.90 19.99 -16.34
CA ARG A 330 31.83 18.97 -16.17
C ARG A 330 30.61 19.18 -17.06
N PHE A 331 30.77 19.90 -18.18
CA PHE A 331 29.68 20.13 -19.14
C PHE A 331 29.03 18.81 -19.56
N GLY A 332 27.74 18.67 -19.26
CA GLY A 332 26.93 17.49 -19.61
C GLY A 332 26.91 16.37 -18.56
N GLN A 333 27.63 16.49 -17.44
CA GLN A 333 27.49 15.53 -16.34
C GLN A 333 26.25 15.81 -15.51
N VAL A 334 25.49 14.75 -15.25
CA VAL A 334 24.30 14.80 -14.42
C VAL A 334 24.36 13.77 -13.31
N GLU A 335 23.64 14.03 -12.24
CA GLU A 335 23.34 13.09 -11.18
C GLU A 335 21.89 12.64 -11.29
N LEU A 336 21.67 11.33 -11.15
CA LEU A 336 20.34 10.73 -11.10
C LEU A 336 19.97 10.43 -9.66
N ILE A 337 18.75 10.78 -9.28
CA ILE A 337 18.20 10.53 -7.95
C ILE A 337 16.86 9.79 -8.10
N PRO A 338 16.78 8.52 -7.66
CA PRO A 338 15.51 7.79 -7.70
C PRO A 338 14.57 8.27 -6.60
N ILE A 339 13.33 8.55 -6.99
CA ILE A 339 12.24 8.89 -6.07
C ILE A 339 11.03 7.99 -6.33
N ASP A 340 9.98 8.18 -5.53
CA ASP A 340 8.67 7.56 -5.68
C ASP A 340 8.69 6.01 -5.75
N HIS A 341 8.98 5.39 -4.61
CA HIS A 341 9.06 3.93 -4.46
C HIS A 341 7.79 3.35 -3.84
N GLY A 342 6.67 4.09 -3.84
CA GLY A 342 5.42 3.69 -3.19
C GLY A 342 4.81 2.39 -3.72
N LEU A 343 5.19 1.96 -4.93
CA LEU A 343 4.68 0.75 -5.61
C LEU A 343 5.74 -0.35 -5.77
N CYS A 344 6.71 -0.43 -4.84
CA CYS A 344 7.63 -1.56 -4.70
C CYS A 344 7.10 -2.64 -3.74
N LEU A 345 7.78 -3.79 -3.69
CA LEU A 345 7.47 -4.91 -2.78
C LEU A 345 5.97 -5.30 -2.82
N PRO A 346 5.45 -5.69 -4.00
CA PRO A 346 4.04 -6.08 -4.13
C PRO A 346 3.75 -7.37 -3.35
N GLU A 347 2.53 -7.50 -2.82
CA GLU A 347 2.09 -8.71 -2.10
C GLU A 347 1.98 -9.94 -3.02
N THR A 348 1.68 -9.70 -4.29
CA THR A 348 1.47 -10.71 -5.32
C THR A 348 2.04 -10.23 -6.64
N LEU A 349 2.48 -11.16 -7.48
CA LEU A 349 2.86 -10.84 -8.85
C LEU A 349 1.58 -10.52 -9.65
N GLU A 350 1.64 -9.45 -10.43
CA GLU A 350 0.60 -9.06 -11.37
C GLU A 350 1.06 -9.39 -12.80
N ASP A 351 0.10 -9.58 -13.71
CA ASP A 351 0.43 -9.77 -15.12
C ASP A 351 1.22 -8.54 -15.63
N PRO A 352 2.30 -8.76 -16.41
CA PRO A 352 3.03 -7.67 -17.01
C PRO A 352 2.12 -6.98 -18.03
N TYR A 353 1.64 -5.78 -17.72
CA TYR A 353 1.03 -4.90 -18.70
C TYR A 353 2.16 -4.26 -19.51
N PHE A 354 2.24 -4.61 -20.80
CA PHE A 354 3.11 -3.99 -21.80
C PHE A 354 2.36 -2.90 -22.56
#